data_AF-A0A426DSH2-F1
#
_entry.id   AF-A0A426DSH2-F1
#
_cell.length_a   1.000
_cell.length_b   1.000
_cell.length_c   1.000
_cell.angle_alpha   90.00
_cell.angle_beta   90.00
_cell.angle_gamma   90.00
#
_symmetry.space_group_name_H-M   'P 1'
#
loop_
_entity.id
_entity.type
_entity.pdbx_description
1 polymer ?
#
loop_
_entity_poly.entity_id
_entity_poly.type
_entity_poly.pdbx_seq_one_letter_code
_entity_poly.pdbx_strand_id
1 'polypeptide(L)'
;MGGTTEGRAARDIVATMGDKVLFAYIPEMEISVPESDRRNSLDKIACYYHAEQFVLSDLYIGYAVSLYRYTIPKVVAATVKVLGSFWPQKNVPKNIDREALLSRIKKMCGMGMLRRFVYQLNGNNIVLYSTTPEFSKVIYQSLKMNTDARPEKDLIPPIEVLERAAASLVSSEFLKSPYLKAFDFMPDYRDGEGRLTFNSKLTHEIEGKRFVTIIEPLFTRVDVKRFTKEEWERYLSRKVYGLRAYMEQIHEKESCQVQLVAVCEDVDDFRKISTMICNVFPEQMLEQVYYTAEGSLKSVNYDIMQSLIRVTSLKQGTAGTMRLPGSVSSQLAYRFF
;
A
#
# COMPACT_ATOMS: atom_id res chain seq x y z
N MET A 1 -29.23 -13.08 12.79
CA MET A 1 -30.27 -12.18 12.28
C MET A 1 -29.64 -11.34 11.18
N GLY A 2 -30.15 -11.50 9.96
CA GLY A 2 -29.60 -10.85 8.76
C GLY A 2 -29.96 -9.38 8.73
N GLY A 3 -28.94 -8.52 8.77
CA GLY A 3 -29.02 -7.19 8.19
C GLY A 3 -28.53 -7.31 6.76
N THR A 4 -29.40 -7.11 5.80
CA THR A 4 -29.01 -6.77 4.42
C THR A 4 -28.20 -5.49 4.48
N THR A 5 -26.87 -5.59 4.41
CA THR A 5 -26.02 -4.43 4.10
C THR A 5 -26.36 -3.99 2.68
N GLU A 6 -27.23 -2.99 2.55
CA GLU A 6 -27.47 -2.31 1.27
C GLU A 6 -26.11 -1.86 0.72
N GLY A 7 -25.75 -2.38 -0.45
CA GLY A 7 -24.48 -2.08 -1.09
C GLY A 7 -24.40 -0.60 -1.45
N ARG A 8 -23.29 0.04 -1.11
CA ARG A 8 -23.04 1.43 -1.52
C ARG A 8 -23.05 1.54 -3.05
N ALA A 9 -23.69 2.55 -3.61
CA ALA A 9 -23.72 2.71 -5.06
C ALA A 9 -22.33 3.10 -5.60
N ALA A 10 -21.95 2.56 -6.76
CA ALA A 10 -20.66 2.83 -7.39
C ALA A 10 -20.37 4.33 -7.56
N ARG A 11 -21.41 5.10 -7.91
CA ARG A 11 -21.32 6.56 -8.06
C ARG A 11 -20.91 7.25 -6.77
N ASP A 12 -21.40 6.77 -5.62
CA ASP A 12 -21.12 7.37 -4.32
C ASP A 12 -19.70 7.02 -3.87
N ILE A 13 -19.19 5.84 -4.25
CA ILE A 13 -17.80 5.44 -4.02
C ILE A 13 -16.86 6.36 -4.83
N VAL A 14 -17.12 6.50 -6.14
CA VAL A 14 -16.34 7.37 -7.03
C VAL A 14 -16.35 8.81 -6.52
N ALA A 15 -17.52 9.35 -6.15
CA ALA A 15 -17.65 10.73 -5.68
C ALA A 15 -16.74 11.06 -4.48
N THR A 16 -16.44 10.08 -3.64
CA THR A 16 -15.60 10.27 -2.44
C THR A 16 -14.11 9.96 -2.64
N MET A 17 -13.66 9.59 -3.84
CA MET A 17 -12.28 9.14 -4.05
C MET A 17 -11.24 10.17 -3.60
N GLY A 18 -11.47 11.45 -3.90
CA GLY A 18 -10.59 12.56 -3.51
C GLY A 18 -10.84 13.16 -2.12
N ASP A 19 -11.81 12.63 -1.35
CA ASP A 19 -12.23 13.25 -0.10
C ASP A 19 -11.28 12.92 1.06
N LYS A 20 -10.81 13.95 1.77
CA LYS A 20 -9.99 13.80 3.00
C LYS A 20 -8.79 12.86 2.84
N VAL A 21 -8.21 12.81 1.65
CA VAL A 21 -6.98 12.07 1.32
C VAL A 21 -5.82 12.54 2.20
N LEU A 22 -4.97 11.59 2.65
CA LEU A 22 -3.71 11.85 3.36
C LEU A 22 -2.55 11.73 2.39
N PHE A 23 -2.60 10.78 1.47
CA PHE A 23 -1.47 10.41 0.61
C PHE A 23 -1.61 10.97 -0.81
N ALA A 24 -2.10 12.19 -0.92
CA ALA A 24 -2.20 12.92 -2.19
C ALA A 24 -0.91 13.68 -2.49
N TYR A 25 -0.43 13.57 -3.73
CA TYR A 25 0.73 14.33 -4.18
C TYR A 25 0.30 15.76 -4.53
N ILE A 26 1.01 16.74 -3.96
CA ILE A 26 0.90 18.13 -4.37
C ILE A 26 2.17 18.47 -5.14
N PRO A 27 2.08 19.12 -6.32
CA PRO A 27 3.25 19.64 -7.01
C PRO A 27 4.16 20.40 -6.06
N GLU A 28 5.45 20.13 -6.13
CA GLU A 28 6.50 20.74 -5.29
C GLU A 28 6.50 20.32 -3.82
N MET A 29 5.64 19.38 -3.41
CA MET A 29 5.62 18.82 -2.05
C MET A 29 7.03 18.40 -1.63
N GLU A 30 7.39 18.79 -0.41
CA GLU A 30 8.62 18.33 0.22
C GLU A 30 8.30 17.46 1.43
N ILE A 31 8.92 16.29 1.46
CA ILE A 31 8.89 15.42 2.62
C ILE A 31 10.14 15.70 3.42
N SER A 32 9.95 16.23 4.62
CA SER A 32 11.04 16.65 5.50
C SER A 32 11.23 15.68 6.65
N VAL A 33 12.50 15.42 7.00
CA VAL A 33 12.85 14.78 8.27
C VAL A 33 13.07 15.88 9.31
N PRO A 34 12.34 15.89 10.45
CA PRO A 34 12.54 16.87 11.51
C PRO A 34 13.98 16.89 12.02
N GLU A 35 14.52 18.06 12.41
CA GLU A 35 15.91 18.16 12.89
C GLU A 35 16.22 17.23 14.06
N SER A 36 15.27 17.04 14.97
CA SER A 36 15.40 16.13 16.11
C SER A 36 15.71 14.69 15.68
N ASP A 37 15.18 14.26 14.53
CA ASP A 37 15.42 12.93 13.98
C ASP A 37 16.68 12.89 13.12
N ARG A 38 17.05 14.00 12.45
CA ARG A 38 18.34 14.12 11.73
C ARG A 38 19.54 13.99 12.67
N ARG A 39 19.41 14.50 13.91
CA ARG A 39 20.47 14.48 14.93
C ARG A 39 20.50 13.18 15.75
N ASN A 40 19.55 12.26 15.56
CA ASN A 40 19.62 10.95 16.20
C ASN A 40 20.70 10.12 15.49
N SER A 41 21.90 10.08 16.09
CA SER A 41 23.05 9.36 15.55
C SER A 41 22.87 7.84 15.64
N LEU A 42 23.55 7.13 14.75
CA LEU A 42 23.63 5.66 14.74
C LEU A 42 24.11 5.10 16.09
N ASP A 43 24.97 5.86 16.79
CA ASP A 43 25.53 5.51 18.09
C ASP A 43 24.45 5.31 19.16
N LYS A 44 23.31 6.01 19.09
CA LYS A 44 22.23 5.86 20.06
C LYS A 44 21.67 4.43 20.05
N ILE A 45 21.41 3.87 18.87
CA ILE A 45 20.92 2.48 18.76
C ILE A 45 21.95 1.49 19.29
N ALA A 46 23.23 1.68 18.96
CA ALA A 46 24.28 0.78 19.41
C ALA A 46 24.36 0.74 20.95
N CYS A 47 24.28 1.90 21.61
CA CYS A 47 24.20 1.99 23.07
C CYS A 47 22.99 1.25 23.64
N TYR A 48 21.81 1.37 23.01
CA TYR A 48 20.61 0.65 23.47
C TYR A 48 20.69 -0.87 23.27
N TYR A 49 21.35 -1.32 22.21
CA TYR A 49 21.61 -2.73 21.95
C TYR A 49 22.50 -3.35 23.03
N HIS A 50 23.59 -2.68 23.37
CA HIS A 50 24.48 -3.14 24.43
C HIS A 50 23.85 -3.10 25.83
N ALA A 51 22.83 -2.26 26.03
CA ALA A 51 22.13 -2.12 27.30
C ALA A 51 20.84 -2.96 27.44
N GLU A 52 20.57 -3.89 26.51
CA GLU A 52 19.37 -4.75 26.47
C GLU A 52 18.02 -4.00 26.58
N GLN A 53 17.95 -2.73 26.12
CA GLN A 53 16.75 -1.91 26.31
C GLN A 53 15.63 -2.13 25.27
N PHE A 54 15.80 -3.10 24.37
CA PHE A 54 14.79 -3.46 23.38
C PHE A 54 13.73 -4.37 23.98
N VAL A 55 12.48 -3.91 23.98
CA VAL A 55 11.36 -4.78 24.34
C VAL A 55 10.79 -5.45 23.09
N LEU A 56 10.21 -6.63 23.25
CA LEU A 56 9.66 -7.40 22.12
C LEU A 56 8.62 -6.61 21.30
N SER A 57 7.86 -5.69 21.92
CA SER A 57 6.91 -4.84 21.20
C SER A 57 7.59 -3.83 20.26
N ASP A 58 8.81 -3.36 20.55
CA ASP A 58 9.58 -2.52 19.61
C ASP A 58 9.89 -3.28 18.33
N LEU A 59 10.28 -4.56 18.47
CA LEU A 59 10.64 -5.38 17.32
C LEU A 59 9.43 -5.62 16.41
N TYR A 60 8.23 -5.83 16.97
CA TYR A 60 7.02 -6.00 16.16
C TYR A 60 6.54 -4.71 15.51
N ILE A 61 6.54 -3.60 16.25
CA ILE A 61 6.21 -2.27 15.70
C ILE A 61 7.21 -1.93 14.59
N GLY A 62 8.50 -2.12 14.86
CA GLY A 62 9.59 -1.92 13.92
C GLY A 62 9.45 -2.77 12.67
N TYR A 63 9.15 -4.06 12.82
CA TYR A 63 8.93 -4.95 11.69
C TYR A 63 7.73 -4.51 10.85
N ALA A 64 6.61 -4.17 11.49
CA ALA A 64 5.43 -3.66 10.78
C ALA A 64 5.73 -2.37 10.00
N VAL A 65 6.52 -1.45 10.56
CA VAL A 65 6.97 -0.25 9.83
C VAL A 65 7.92 -0.61 8.69
N SER A 66 8.87 -1.53 8.92
CA SER A 66 9.86 -1.97 7.93
C SER A 66 9.22 -2.64 6.73
N LEU A 67 8.14 -3.41 6.93
CA LEU A 67 7.39 -4.07 5.86
C LEU A 67 6.93 -3.08 4.78
N TYR A 68 6.40 -1.92 5.18
CA TYR A 68 5.83 -0.95 4.24
C TYR A 68 6.80 0.15 3.81
N ARG A 69 7.97 0.23 4.46
CA ARG A 69 8.95 1.32 4.40
C ARG A 69 8.45 2.69 4.88
N TYR A 70 7.27 3.14 4.42
CA TYR A 70 6.61 4.37 4.83
C TYR A 70 5.17 4.08 5.21
N THR A 71 4.81 4.36 6.47
CA THR A 71 3.44 4.08 6.91
C THR A 71 3.00 4.94 8.10
N ILE A 72 1.73 4.79 8.47
CA ILE A 72 1.08 5.51 9.58
C ILE A 72 0.76 4.56 10.75
N PRO A 73 0.58 5.08 11.98
CA PRO A 73 0.29 4.26 13.15
C PRO A 73 -0.96 3.36 13.01
N LYS A 74 -1.97 3.79 12.24
CA LYS A 74 -3.16 2.96 11.96
C LYS A 74 -2.78 1.65 11.27
N VAL A 75 -1.92 1.73 10.25
CA VAL A 75 -1.45 0.55 9.50
C VAL A 75 -0.62 -0.34 10.41
N VAL A 76 0.32 0.25 11.17
CA VAL A 76 1.11 -0.49 12.16
C VAL A 76 0.22 -1.29 13.13
N ALA A 77 -0.82 -0.66 13.69
CA ALA A 77 -1.76 -1.33 14.59
C ALA A 77 -2.47 -2.51 13.93
N ALA A 78 -2.97 -2.32 12.70
CA ALA A 78 -3.64 -3.37 11.93
C ALA A 78 -2.69 -4.53 11.61
N THR A 79 -1.49 -4.22 11.14
CA THR A 79 -0.48 -5.22 10.75
C THR A 79 0.04 -6.01 11.93
N VAL A 80 0.36 -5.37 13.07
CA VAL A 80 0.80 -6.11 14.27
C VAL A 80 -0.30 -7.03 14.79
N LYS A 81 -1.56 -6.60 14.76
CA LYS A 81 -2.70 -7.43 15.15
C LYS A 81 -2.82 -8.69 14.28
N VAL A 82 -2.68 -8.54 12.96
CA VAL A 82 -2.76 -9.66 12.01
C VAL A 82 -1.56 -10.58 12.15
N LEU A 83 -0.34 -10.04 12.11
CA LEU A 83 0.89 -10.82 12.17
C LEU A 83 1.07 -11.55 13.51
N GLY A 84 0.50 -11.02 14.59
CA GLY A 84 0.43 -11.74 15.86
C GLY A 84 -0.25 -13.11 15.76
N SER A 85 -1.14 -13.30 14.79
CA SER A 85 -1.81 -14.58 14.54
C SER A 85 -0.91 -15.59 13.80
N PHE A 86 0.06 -15.11 13.01
CA PHE A 86 1.03 -15.96 12.30
C PHE A 86 2.21 -16.39 13.17
N TRP A 87 2.38 -15.80 14.36
CA TRP A 87 3.44 -16.14 15.31
C TRP A 87 2.88 -16.54 16.67
N PRO A 88 2.08 -17.62 16.77
CA PRO A 88 1.38 -17.97 18.00
C PRO A 88 2.31 -18.29 19.17
N GLN A 89 3.55 -18.68 18.89
CA GLN A 89 4.57 -18.95 19.91
C GLN A 89 5.28 -17.70 20.44
N LYS A 90 5.07 -16.54 19.81
CA LYS A 90 5.66 -15.29 20.26
C LYS A 90 4.55 -14.41 20.85
N ASN A 91 4.75 -13.89 22.06
CA ASN A 91 3.78 -13.04 22.76
C ASN A 91 3.58 -11.69 22.04
N VAL A 92 2.83 -11.69 20.95
CA VAL A 92 2.52 -10.49 20.15
C VAL A 92 1.25 -9.85 20.72
N PRO A 93 1.27 -8.54 21.06
CA PRO A 93 0.10 -7.84 21.56
C PRO A 93 -1.04 -7.85 20.52
N LYS A 94 -2.19 -8.48 20.86
CA LYS A 94 -3.35 -8.59 19.95
C LYS A 94 -4.20 -7.32 19.90
N ASN A 95 -4.19 -6.54 20.98
CA ASN A 95 -4.89 -5.27 21.10
C ASN A 95 -3.87 -4.23 21.55
N ILE A 96 -3.47 -3.36 20.63
CA ILE A 96 -2.59 -2.23 20.95
C ILE A 96 -3.47 -0.99 21.04
N ASP A 97 -3.55 -0.42 22.24
CA ASP A 97 -4.20 0.88 22.44
C ASP A 97 -3.51 1.95 21.57
N ARG A 98 -4.32 2.85 20.98
CA ARG A 98 -3.82 3.85 20.03
C ARG A 98 -2.85 4.83 20.68
N GLU A 99 -3.16 5.30 21.88
CA GLU A 99 -2.31 6.25 22.60
C GLU A 99 -1.02 5.58 23.06
N ALA A 100 -1.11 4.35 23.55
CA ALA A 100 0.04 3.53 23.89
C ALA A 100 0.95 3.28 22.67
N LEU A 101 0.39 2.97 21.49
CA LEU A 101 1.14 2.81 20.25
C LEU A 101 1.85 4.11 19.86
N LEU A 102 1.14 5.23 19.87
CA LEU A 102 1.71 6.54 19.52
C LEU A 102 2.83 6.94 20.48
N SER A 103 2.63 6.73 21.78
CA SER A 103 3.63 6.97 22.82
C SER A 103 4.88 6.10 22.59
N ARG A 104 4.68 4.81 22.27
CA ARG A 104 5.79 3.89 21.98
C ARG A 104 6.54 4.28 20.71
N ILE A 105 5.85 4.58 19.61
CA ILE A 105 6.46 5.06 18.36
C ILE A 105 7.27 6.34 18.61
N LYS A 106 6.73 7.29 19.40
CA LYS A 106 7.45 8.52 19.77
C LYS A 106 8.75 8.21 20.53
N LYS A 107 8.70 7.29 21.49
CA LYS A 107 9.90 6.82 22.21
C LYS A 107 10.92 6.17 21.27
N MET A 108 10.46 5.28 20.39
CA MET A 108 11.30 4.63 19.38
C MET A 108 11.99 5.63 18.44
N CYS A 109 11.30 6.72 18.06
CA CYS A 109 11.92 7.82 17.31
C CYS A 109 13.05 8.48 18.12
N GLY A 110 12.81 8.80 19.40
CA GLY A 110 13.83 9.37 20.29
C GLY A 110 15.04 8.46 20.54
N MET A 111 14.84 7.14 20.42
CA MET A 111 15.90 6.13 20.52
C MET A 111 16.63 5.90 19.18
N GLY A 112 16.23 6.57 18.10
CA GLY A 112 16.82 6.41 16.77
C GLY A 112 16.37 5.16 16.01
N MET A 113 15.38 4.42 16.52
CA MET A 113 14.85 3.20 15.87
C MET A 113 14.01 3.50 14.64
N LEU A 114 13.22 4.58 14.72
CA LEU A 114 12.35 5.03 13.65
C LEU A 114 12.71 6.48 13.27
N ARG A 115 12.43 6.85 12.02
CA ARG A 115 12.49 8.24 11.54
C ARG A 115 11.10 8.72 11.17
N ARG A 116 10.80 9.98 11.49
CA ARG A 116 9.59 10.66 11.03
C ARG A 116 9.87 11.38 9.72
N PHE A 117 8.90 11.29 8.83
CA PHE A 117 8.82 12.04 7.60
C PHE A 117 7.55 12.86 7.65
N VAL A 118 7.66 14.17 7.43
CA VAL A 118 6.56 15.13 7.62
C VAL A 118 6.34 15.92 6.35
N TYR A 119 5.08 16.03 5.96
CA TYR A 119 4.62 16.94 4.90
C TYR A 119 3.28 17.56 5.30
N GLN A 120 2.91 18.64 4.62
CA GLN A 120 1.64 19.32 4.81
C GLN A 120 0.68 19.00 3.67
N LEU A 121 -0.57 18.72 4.05
CA LEU A 121 -1.66 18.51 3.10
C LEU A 121 -2.93 19.18 3.63
N ASN A 122 -3.45 20.15 2.88
CA ASN A 122 -4.69 20.88 3.23
C ASN A 122 -4.66 21.45 4.67
N GLY A 123 -3.52 22.04 5.07
CA GLY A 123 -3.33 22.59 6.42
C GLY A 123 -3.08 21.56 7.53
N ASN A 124 -3.05 20.27 7.22
CA ASN A 124 -2.74 19.20 8.18
C ASN A 124 -1.29 18.74 8.06
N ASN A 125 -0.62 18.56 9.20
CA ASN A 125 0.68 17.90 9.25
C ASN A 125 0.48 16.39 9.21
N ILE A 126 0.96 15.74 8.15
CA ILE A 126 0.94 14.29 8.03
C ILE A 126 2.31 13.74 8.41
N VAL A 127 2.33 12.68 9.22
CA VAL A 127 3.56 12.05 9.70
C VAL A 127 3.60 10.59 9.26
N LEU A 128 4.60 10.26 8.47
CA LEU A 128 4.96 8.91 8.08
C LEU A 128 6.16 8.44 8.90
N TYR A 129 6.23 7.14 9.12
CA TYR A 129 7.32 6.50 9.85
C TYR A 129 8.05 5.50 8.97
N SER A 130 9.37 5.46 9.11
CA SER A 130 10.26 4.46 8.51
C SER A 130 11.25 3.93 9.53
N THR A 131 11.76 2.72 9.35
CA THR A 131 12.83 2.15 10.18
C THR A 131 14.20 2.71 9.79
N THR A 132 15.09 2.89 10.76
CA THR A 132 16.51 3.14 10.46
C THR A 132 17.21 1.85 9.99
N PRO A 133 18.27 1.94 9.16
CA PRO A 133 19.01 0.77 8.69
C PRO A 133 19.54 -0.11 9.83
N GLU A 134 20.01 0.51 10.91
CA GLU A 134 20.55 -0.15 12.09
C GLU A 134 19.45 -0.92 12.83
N PHE A 135 18.28 -0.32 12.99
CA PHE A 135 17.16 -1.00 13.63
C PHE A 135 16.62 -2.14 12.77
N SER A 136 16.60 -1.99 11.45
CA SER A 136 16.27 -3.09 10.54
C SER A 136 17.20 -4.29 10.72
N LYS A 137 18.51 -4.06 10.92
CA LYS A 137 19.46 -5.15 11.26
C LYS A 137 19.10 -5.82 12.59
N VAL A 138 18.75 -5.05 13.62
CA VAL A 138 18.33 -5.59 14.92
C VAL A 138 17.06 -6.45 14.80
N ILE A 139 16.07 -6.00 14.02
CA ILE A 139 14.84 -6.76 13.75
C ILE A 139 15.18 -8.07 13.05
N TYR A 140 15.99 -8.04 11.99
CA TYR A 140 16.41 -9.25 11.27
C TYR A 140 17.12 -10.24 12.20
N GLN A 141 18.09 -9.76 12.98
CA GLN A 141 18.86 -10.60 13.89
C GLN A 141 17.99 -11.25 14.97
N SER A 142 17.03 -10.49 15.52
CA SER A 142 16.19 -10.90 16.65
C SER A 142 14.99 -11.75 16.24
N LEU A 143 14.30 -11.38 15.15
CA LEU A 143 13.08 -12.05 14.70
C LEU A 143 13.32 -13.12 13.64
N LYS A 144 14.51 -13.12 13.01
CA LYS A 144 14.83 -13.91 11.79
C LYS A 144 13.87 -13.63 10.64
N MET A 145 13.37 -12.41 10.55
CA MET A 145 12.45 -11.96 9.52
C MET A 145 13.19 -11.04 8.56
N ASN A 146 13.01 -11.26 7.26
CA ASN A 146 13.53 -10.35 6.26
C ASN A 146 12.88 -8.98 6.43
N THR A 147 13.69 -8.01 6.80
CA THR A 147 13.41 -6.59 6.65
C THR A 147 14.15 -6.13 5.41
N ASP A 148 13.53 -5.34 4.54
CA ASP A 148 14.27 -4.65 3.49
C ASP A 148 15.08 -3.51 4.14
N ALA A 149 16.17 -3.89 4.81
CA ALA A 149 17.05 -3.04 5.59
C ALA A 149 17.94 -2.14 4.73
N ARG A 150 17.67 -2.07 3.41
CA ARG A 150 18.47 -1.25 2.52
C ARG A 150 18.37 0.19 3.00
N PRO A 151 19.51 0.88 3.23
CA PRO A 151 19.49 2.31 3.43
C PRO A 151 18.81 2.89 2.20
N GLU A 152 17.62 3.45 2.40
CA GLU A 152 16.95 4.12 1.32
C GLU A 152 17.86 5.25 0.84
N LYS A 153 18.02 5.34 -0.49
CA LYS A 153 18.77 6.44 -1.08
C LYS A 153 18.16 7.74 -0.55
N ASP A 154 18.99 8.69 -0.15
CA ASP A 154 18.58 9.93 0.54
C ASP A 154 17.57 10.81 -0.23
N LEU A 155 17.17 10.42 -1.45
CA LEU A 155 16.35 11.18 -2.38
C LEU A 155 15.30 10.29 -3.06
N ILE A 156 14.34 9.75 -2.31
CA ILE A 156 13.14 9.15 -2.92
C ILE A 156 12.17 10.27 -3.33
N PRO A 157 11.63 10.26 -4.56
CA PRO A 157 10.58 11.20 -4.96
C PRO A 157 9.39 11.15 -3.99
N PRO A 158 8.86 12.31 -3.53
CA PRO A 158 7.69 12.35 -2.67
C PRO A 158 6.52 11.51 -3.19
N ILE A 159 6.28 11.52 -4.50
CA ILE A 159 5.23 10.71 -5.12
C ILE A 159 5.39 9.21 -4.86
N GLU A 160 6.60 8.66 -4.93
CA GLU A 160 6.86 7.24 -4.62
C GLU A 160 6.60 6.92 -3.14
N VAL A 161 6.91 7.87 -2.23
CA VAL A 161 6.62 7.72 -0.80
C VAL A 161 5.10 7.65 -0.57
N LEU A 162 4.34 8.50 -1.25
CA LEU A 162 2.90 8.55 -1.15
C LEU A 162 2.23 7.30 -1.75
N GLU A 163 2.74 6.80 -2.88
CA GLU A 163 2.30 5.53 -3.45
C GLU A 163 2.45 4.40 -2.40
N ARG A 164 3.64 4.25 -1.81
CA ARG A 164 3.88 3.21 -0.78
C ARG A 164 2.97 3.37 0.43
N ALA A 165 2.76 4.60 0.90
CA ALA A 165 1.86 4.88 2.01
C ALA A 165 0.41 4.50 1.68
N ALA A 166 -0.09 4.87 0.49
CA ALA A 166 -1.43 4.51 0.02
C ALA A 166 -1.60 3.00 -0.14
N ALA A 167 -0.63 2.31 -0.73
CA ALA A 167 -0.62 0.85 -0.82
C ALA A 167 -0.62 0.20 0.56
N SER A 168 0.15 0.72 1.52
CA SER A 168 0.21 0.20 2.88
C SER A 168 -1.15 0.28 3.58
N LEU A 169 -1.87 1.40 3.38
CA LEU A 169 -3.20 1.60 3.96
C LEU A 169 -4.20 0.59 3.43
N VAL A 170 -4.30 0.47 2.10
CA VAL A 170 -5.23 -0.47 1.46
C VAL A 170 -4.86 -1.91 1.79
N SER A 171 -3.56 -2.26 1.73
CA SER A 171 -3.08 -3.60 2.09
C SER A 171 -3.41 -3.98 3.52
N SER A 172 -3.32 -3.04 4.46
CA SER A 172 -3.63 -3.27 5.87
C SER A 172 -5.08 -3.67 6.14
N GLU A 173 -6.00 -3.26 5.25
CA GLU A 173 -7.40 -3.66 5.31
C GLU A 173 -7.59 -5.06 4.72
N PHE A 174 -6.88 -5.40 3.63
CA PHE A 174 -6.89 -6.77 3.09
C PHE A 174 -6.26 -7.80 4.03
N LEU A 175 -5.22 -7.43 4.78
CA LEU A 175 -4.56 -8.30 5.75
C LEU A 175 -5.51 -8.82 6.85
N LYS A 176 -6.66 -8.16 7.07
CA LYS A 176 -7.64 -8.57 8.08
C LYS A 176 -8.44 -9.80 7.66
N SER A 177 -8.34 -10.24 6.40
CA SER A 177 -9.02 -11.44 5.93
C SER A 177 -8.58 -12.68 6.74
N PRO A 178 -9.51 -13.53 7.21
CA PRO A 178 -9.17 -14.79 7.87
C PRO A 178 -8.52 -15.81 6.92
N TYR A 179 -8.62 -15.57 5.60
CA TYR A 179 -8.08 -16.46 4.57
C TYR A 179 -6.66 -16.08 4.14
N LEU A 180 -6.04 -15.08 4.76
CA LEU A 180 -4.69 -14.65 4.44
C LEU A 180 -3.69 -15.79 4.70
N LYS A 181 -2.83 -16.07 3.71
CA LYS A 181 -1.74 -17.06 3.81
C LYS A 181 -0.35 -16.44 3.71
N ALA A 182 -0.19 -15.46 2.83
CA ALA A 182 1.09 -14.80 2.63
C ALA A 182 0.90 -13.32 2.27
N PHE A 183 1.88 -12.52 2.64
CA PHE A 183 1.97 -11.12 2.31
C PHE A 183 3.41 -10.80 1.90
N ASP A 184 3.56 -10.16 0.75
CA ASP A 184 4.82 -9.69 0.20
C ASP A 184 4.66 -8.22 -0.17
N PHE A 185 5.49 -7.36 0.42
CA PHE A 185 5.53 -5.93 0.10
C PHE A 185 6.79 -5.66 -0.68
N MET A 186 6.68 -4.89 -1.75
CA MET A 186 7.74 -4.71 -2.74
C MET A 186 8.10 -5.95 -3.56
N PRO A 187 7.12 -6.71 -4.11
CA PRO A 187 7.43 -7.81 -4.99
C PRO A 187 8.11 -7.31 -6.27
N ASP A 188 9.12 -8.05 -6.68
CA ASP A 188 9.92 -7.75 -7.87
C ASP A 188 9.38 -8.46 -9.11
N TYR A 189 9.34 -7.70 -10.20
CA TYR A 189 9.11 -8.19 -11.55
C TYR A 189 10.27 -7.74 -12.44
N ARG A 190 10.64 -8.56 -13.42
CA ARG A 190 11.69 -8.22 -14.39
C ARG A 190 11.17 -8.45 -15.79
N ASP A 191 11.32 -7.42 -16.63
CA ASP A 191 11.02 -7.45 -18.05
C ASP A 191 12.28 -7.14 -18.87
N GLY A 192 12.13 -7.07 -20.19
CA GLY A 192 13.21 -6.72 -21.11
C GLY A 192 13.77 -5.29 -20.91
N GLU A 193 13.02 -4.41 -20.23
CA GLU A 193 13.44 -3.04 -19.88
C GLU A 193 14.05 -2.95 -18.47
N GLY A 194 14.14 -4.06 -17.73
CA GLY A 194 14.77 -4.14 -16.42
C GLY A 194 13.81 -4.51 -15.28
N ARG A 195 14.09 -4.00 -14.08
CA ARG A 195 13.35 -4.34 -12.85
C ARG A 195 12.22 -3.34 -12.59
N LEU A 196 11.01 -3.87 -12.38
CA LEU A 196 9.89 -3.17 -11.77
C LEU A 196 9.69 -3.72 -10.36
N THR A 197 9.35 -2.84 -9.42
CA THR A 197 8.97 -3.24 -8.06
C THR A 197 7.57 -2.70 -7.81
N PHE A 198 6.63 -3.59 -7.61
CA PHE A 198 5.24 -3.23 -7.25
C PHE A 198 5.13 -3.05 -5.75
N ASN A 199 4.02 -2.55 -5.24
CA ASN A 199 3.90 -2.20 -3.84
C ASN A 199 3.48 -3.40 -2.97
N SER A 200 2.46 -4.16 -3.36
CA SER A 200 1.91 -5.19 -2.47
C SER A 200 1.31 -6.38 -3.21
N LYS A 201 1.60 -7.58 -2.70
CA LYS A 201 1.06 -8.87 -3.13
C LYS A 201 0.57 -9.64 -1.91
N LEU A 202 -0.72 -9.98 -1.89
CA LEU A 202 -1.32 -10.83 -0.86
C LEU A 202 -1.78 -12.15 -1.47
N THR A 203 -1.57 -13.24 -0.75
CA THR A 203 -2.11 -14.56 -1.11
C THR A 203 -3.17 -14.95 -0.10
N HIS A 204 -4.36 -15.26 -0.60
CA HIS A 204 -5.46 -15.83 0.17
C HIS A 204 -5.71 -17.27 -0.28
N GLU A 205 -6.18 -18.12 0.64
CA GLU A 205 -6.60 -19.49 0.33
C GLU A 205 -7.96 -19.76 0.96
N ILE A 206 -8.92 -20.11 0.10
CA ILE A 206 -10.32 -20.33 0.46
C ILE A 206 -10.73 -21.66 -0.12
N GLU A 207 -11.17 -22.58 0.74
CA GLU A 207 -11.61 -23.92 0.32
C GLU A 207 -10.56 -24.62 -0.59
N GLY A 208 -9.27 -24.45 -0.26
CA GLY A 208 -8.14 -25.01 -1.01
C GLY A 208 -7.80 -24.30 -2.32
N LYS A 209 -8.55 -23.26 -2.71
CA LYS A 209 -8.25 -22.44 -3.90
C LYS A 209 -7.41 -21.24 -3.51
N ARG A 210 -6.31 -21.02 -4.25
CA ARG A 210 -5.42 -19.87 -4.05
C ARG A 210 -5.86 -18.68 -4.89
N PHE A 211 -5.79 -17.51 -4.28
CA PHE A 211 -6.05 -16.22 -4.90
C PHE A 211 -4.92 -15.26 -4.57
N VAL A 212 -4.46 -14.51 -5.56
CA VAL A 212 -3.40 -13.51 -5.40
C VAL A 212 -3.95 -12.13 -5.71
N THR A 213 -3.83 -11.21 -4.77
CA THR A 213 -4.17 -9.80 -4.95
C THR A 213 -2.90 -8.98 -5.06
N ILE A 214 -2.77 -8.25 -6.16
CA ILE A 214 -1.79 -7.17 -6.28
C ILE A 214 -2.49 -5.85 -5.94
N ILE A 215 -1.90 -5.05 -5.05
CA ILE A 215 -2.41 -3.73 -4.71
C ILE A 215 -1.38 -2.71 -5.16
N GLU A 216 -1.76 -1.91 -6.14
CA GLU A 216 -0.85 -0.98 -6.80
C GLU A 216 -1.44 0.42 -6.91
N PRO A 217 -0.80 1.44 -6.30
CA PRO A 217 -1.10 2.84 -6.55
C PRO A 217 -0.71 3.22 -7.98
N LEU A 218 -1.60 3.95 -8.64
CA LEU A 218 -1.41 4.43 -10.01
C LEU A 218 -1.75 5.92 -10.05
N PHE A 219 -0.82 6.76 -9.57
CA PHE A 219 -1.03 8.20 -9.42
C PHE A 219 -0.67 8.96 -10.69
N THR A 220 -1.56 9.81 -11.21
CA THR A 220 -1.33 10.51 -12.48
C THR A 220 -0.71 11.89 -12.35
N ARG A 221 -0.64 12.44 -11.14
CA ARG A 221 0.07 13.70 -10.90
C ARG A 221 1.58 13.49 -11.07
N VAL A 222 2.28 14.53 -11.55
CA VAL A 222 3.70 14.46 -11.90
C VAL A 222 4.53 15.27 -10.90
N ASP A 223 5.61 14.68 -10.39
CA ASP A 223 6.66 15.44 -9.70
C ASP A 223 7.56 16.16 -10.72
N VAL A 224 7.14 17.36 -11.10
CA VAL A 224 7.84 18.19 -12.11
C VAL A 224 9.25 18.63 -11.68
N LYS A 225 9.61 18.51 -10.39
CA LYS A 225 11.00 18.76 -9.94
C LYS A 225 11.94 17.62 -10.37
N ARG A 226 11.40 16.46 -10.73
CA ARG A 226 12.17 15.23 -10.98
C ARG A 226 11.91 14.56 -12.32
N PHE A 227 10.71 14.73 -12.87
CA PHE A 227 10.29 14.08 -14.11
C PHE A 227 9.61 15.08 -15.03
N THR A 228 9.83 14.94 -16.33
CA THR A 228 8.93 15.57 -17.30
C THR A 228 7.58 14.83 -17.32
N LYS A 229 6.55 15.47 -17.88
CA LYS A 229 5.24 14.84 -18.03
C LYS A 229 5.33 13.59 -18.90
N GLU A 230 6.11 13.64 -19.98
CA GLU A 230 6.32 12.54 -20.91
C GLU A 230 7.04 11.37 -20.24
N GLU A 231 8.05 11.65 -19.40
CA GLU A 231 8.75 10.62 -18.63
C GLU A 231 7.80 9.92 -17.65
N TRP A 232 6.95 10.69 -16.96
CA TRP A 232 5.97 10.13 -16.02
C TRP A 232 4.89 9.32 -16.72
N GLU A 233 4.36 9.81 -17.85
CA GLU A 233 3.37 9.07 -18.65
C GLU A 233 3.96 7.77 -19.21
N ARG A 234 5.23 7.78 -19.64
CA ARG A 234 5.95 6.58 -20.06
C ARG A 234 6.14 5.61 -18.89
N TYR A 235 6.52 6.11 -17.71
CA TYR A 235 6.66 5.30 -16.50
C TYR A 235 5.34 4.64 -16.11
N LEU A 236 4.23 5.39 -16.04
CA LEU A 236 2.90 4.87 -15.73
C LEU A 236 2.45 3.82 -16.75
N SER A 237 2.67 4.10 -18.04
CA SER A 237 2.35 3.14 -19.10
C SER A 237 3.13 1.84 -18.90
N ARG A 238 4.45 1.92 -18.70
CA ARG A 238 5.30 0.76 -18.41
C ARG A 238 4.81 0.01 -17.17
N LYS A 239 4.43 0.72 -16.11
CA LYS A 239 3.90 0.14 -14.86
C LYS A 239 2.63 -0.67 -15.13
N VAL A 240 1.69 -0.16 -15.93
CA VAL A 240 0.45 -0.87 -16.30
C VAL A 240 0.72 -2.08 -17.20
N TYR A 241 1.61 -1.96 -18.20
CA TYR A 241 2.03 -3.11 -19.00
C TYR A 241 2.72 -4.19 -18.16
N GLY A 242 3.61 -3.78 -17.25
CA GLY A 242 4.28 -4.66 -16.30
C GLY A 242 3.31 -5.35 -15.36
N LEU A 243 2.28 -4.65 -14.85
CA LEU A 243 1.24 -5.25 -14.01
C LEU A 243 0.48 -6.36 -14.76
N ARG A 244 0.09 -6.12 -16.01
CA ARG A 244 -0.56 -7.13 -16.84
C ARG A 244 0.30 -8.39 -16.97
N ALA A 245 1.55 -8.21 -17.40
CA ALA A 245 2.46 -9.32 -17.62
C ALA A 245 2.81 -10.05 -16.31
N TYR A 246 2.91 -9.32 -15.19
CA TYR A 246 3.13 -9.91 -13.87
C TYR A 246 1.93 -10.73 -13.40
N MET A 247 0.70 -10.26 -13.63
CA MET A 247 -0.52 -11.02 -13.35
C MET A 247 -0.58 -12.31 -14.17
N GLU A 248 -0.30 -12.24 -15.47
CA GLU A 248 -0.23 -13.40 -16.37
C GLU A 248 0.83 -14.40 -15.86
N GLN A 249 2.03 -13.92 -15.53
CA GLN A 249 3.10 -14.76 -14.99
C GLN A 249 2.70 -15.47 -13.69
N ILE A 250 2.04 -14.78 -12.75
CA ILE A 250 1.60 -15.39 -11.49
C ILE A 250 0.51 -16.43 -11.79
N HIS A 251 -0.45 -16.09 -12.64
CA HIS A 251 -1.56 -16.99 -12.99
C HIS A 251 -1.03 -18.32 -13.56
N GLU A 252 -0.08 -18.25 -14.49
CA GLU A 252 0.55 -19.40 -15.11
C GLU A 252 1.39 -20.22 -14.12
N LYS A 253 2.26 -19.57 -13.33
CA LYS A 253 3.20 -20.26 -12.44
C LYS A 253 2.56 -20.83 -11.18
N GLU A 254 1.60 -20.11 -10.60
CA GLU A 254 1.00 -20.46 -9.32
C GLU A 254 -0.37 -21.15 -9.45
N SER A 255 -0.90 -21.28 -10.68
CA SER A 255 -2.21 -21.90 -10.95
C SER A 255 -3.32 -21.33 -10.06
N CYS A 256 -3.37 -20.01 -9.91
CA CYS A 256 -4.25 -19.29 -9.00
C CYS A 256 -5.03 -18.18 -9.71
N GLN A 257 -6.15 -17.71 -9.13
CA GLN A 257 -6.82 -16.51 -9.62
C GLN A 257 -6.02 -15.26 -9.19
N VAL A 258 -5.71 -14.38 -10.13
CA VAL A 258 -4.93 -13.16 -9.86
C VAL A 258 -5.81 -11.94 -10.06
N GLN A 259 -5.75 -11.02 -9.11
CA GLN A 259 -6.54 -9.79 -9.05
C GLN A 259 -5.65 -8.58 -8.89
N LEU A 260 -6.10 -7.45 -9.40
CA LEU A 260 -5.47 -6.14 -9.23
C LEU A 260 -6.43 -5.22 -8.49
N VAL A 261 -5.95 -4.54 -7.46
CA VAL A 261 -6.59 -3.39 -6.83
C VAL A 261 -5.75 -2.17 -7.17
N ALA A 262 -6.20 -1.39 -8.14
CA ALA A 262 -5.63 -0.11 -8.50
C ALA A 262 -6.04 0.94 -7.48
N VAL A 263 -5.06 1.54 -6.79
CA VAL A 263 -5.29 2.61 -5.82
C VAL A 263 -5.12 3.95 -6.54
N CYS A 264 -6.23 4.66 -6.74
CA CYS A 264 -6.26 5.98 -7.35
C CYS A 264 -6.13 7.06 -6.27
N GLU A 265 -5.53 8.20 -6.62
CA GLU A 265 -5.50 9.36 -5.73
C GLU A 265 -6.88 10.03 -5.64
N ASP A 266 -7.53 10.19 -6.79
CA ASP A 266 -8.80 10.88 -6.95
C ASP A 266 -9.61 10.35 -8.16
N VAL A 267 -10.70 11.06 -8.50
CA VAL A 267 -11.60 10.71 -9.60
C VAL A 267 -10.93 10.84 -10.97
N ASP A 268 -10.02 11.81 -11.15
CA ASP A 268 -9.36 12.02 -12.44
C ASP A 268 -8.30 10.96 -12.69
N ASP A 269 -7.58 10.53 -11.64
CA ASP A 269 -6.76 9.33 -11.66
C ASP A 269 -7.59 8.11 -12.06
N PHE A 270 -8.73 7.89 -11.40
CA PHE A 270 -9.62 6.78 -11.73
C PHE A 270 -10.00 6.78 -13.22
N ARG A 271 -10.40 7.91 -13.78
CA ARG A 271 -10.77 8.02 -15.21
C ARG A 271 -9.61 7.67 -16.14
N LYS A 272 -8.42 8.22 -15.89
CA LYS A 272 -7.23 8.00 -16.73
C LYS A 272 -6.73 6.57 -16.63
N ILE A 273 -6.58 6.06 -15.42
CA ILE A 273 -6.04 4.72 -15.15
C ILE A 273 -7.01 3.64 -15.61
N SER A 274 -8.31 3.79 -15.36
CA SER A 274 -9.31 2.83 -15.89
C SER A 274 -9.27 2.79 -17.41
N THR A 275 -9.14 3.93 -18.08
CA THR A 275 -8.96 3.98 -19.53
C THR A 275 -7.68 3.26 -19.97
N MET A 276 -6.54 3.54 -19.34
CA MET A 276 -5.26 2.89 -19.67
C MET A 276 -5.36 1.36 -19.51
N ILE A 277 -5.88 0.88 -18.38
CA ILE A 277 -6.06 -0.54 -18.12
C ILE A 277 -7.02 -1.16 -19.13
N CYS A 278 -8.15 -0.52 -19.46
CA CYS A 278 -9.10 -1.02 -20.46
C CYS A 278 -8.46 -1.18 -21.85
N ASN A 279 -7.40 -0.43 -22.16
CA ASN A 279 -6.69 -0.55 -23.44
C ASN A 279 -5.54 -1.56 -23.40
N VAL A 280 -4.86 -1.71 -22.26
CA VAL A 280 -3.71 -2.61 -22.09
C VAL A 280 -4.15 -4.05 -21.76
N PHE A 281 -5.16 -4.22 -20.91
CA PHE A 281 -5.59 -5.53 -20.44
C PHE A 281 -6.57 -6.15 -21.45
N PRO A 282 -6.52 -7.49 -21.63
CA PRO A 282 -7.55 -8.19 -22.38
C PRO A 282 -8.86 -8.20 -21.58
N GLU A 283 -10.01 -8.26 -22.28
CA GLU A 283 -11.32 -8.08 -21.65
C GLU A 283 -11.60 -9.08 -20.52
N GLN A 284 -11.18 -10.33 -20.68
CA GLN A 284 -11.33 -11.38 -19.67
C GLN A 284 -10.58 -11.08 -18.36
N MET A 285 -9.53 -10.26 -18.38
CA MET A 285 -8.79 -9.87 -17.18
C MET A 285 -9.43 -8.68 -16.46
N LEU A 286 -10.23 -7.86 -17.15
CA LEU A 286 -10.87 -6.68 -16.55
C LEU A 286 -11.81 -7.05 -15.40
N GLU A 287 -12.35 -8.28 -15.43
CA GLU A 287 -13.17 -8.81 -14.34
C GLU A 287 -12.43 -8.96 -13.00
N GLN A 288 -11.10 -9.02 -13.06
CA GLN A 288 -10.21 -9.16 -11.91
C GLN A 288 -9.55 -7.83 -11.51
N VAL A 289 -9.93 -6.72 -12.15
CA VAL A 289 -9.41 -5.38 -11.82
C VAL A 289 -10.45 -4.61 -11.02
N TYR A 290 -10.02 -4.14 -9.86
CA TYR A 290 -10.78 -3.29 -8.96
C TYR A 290 -10.08 -1.96 -8.78
N TYR A 291 -10.86 -0.94 -8.45
CA TYR A 291 -10.37 0.40 -8.18
C TYR A 291 -10.86 0.83 -6.80
N THR A 292 -9.99 1.50 -6.07
CA THR A 292 -10.31 2.16 -4.80
C THR A 292 -9.49 3.43 -4.69
N ALA A 293 -9.86 4.28 -3.74
CA ALA A 293 -9.03 5.41 -3.32
C ALA A 293 -9.07 5.52 -1.80
N GLU A 294 -8.14 6.28 -1.24
CA GLU A 294 -8.09 6.52 0.20
C GLU A 294 -9.38 7.21 0.69
N GLY A 295 -9.87 8.22 -0.04
CA GLY A 295 -11.08 8.93 0.36
C GLY A 295 -12.31 8.02 0.39
N SER A 296 -12.44 7.16 -0.63
CA SER A 296 -13.48 6.14 -0.68
C SER A 296 -13.40 5.20 0.52
N LEU A 297 -12.21 4.70 0.86
CA LEU A 297 -12.00 3.80 1.98
C LEU A 297 -12.35 4.47 3.33
N LYS A 298 -11.93 5.72 3.53
CA LYS A 298 -12.22 6.48 4.75
C LYS A 298 -13.68 6.79 4.94
N SER A 299 -14.40 7.10 3.86
CA SER A 299 -15.82 7.45 3.92
C SER A 299 -16.70 6.34 4.49
N VAL A 300 -16.19 5.10 4.49
CA VAL A 300 -16.86 3.89 5.00
C VAL A 300 -16.10 3.28 6.18
N ASN A 301 -15.41 4.12 6.98
CA ASN A 301 -14.66 3.68 8.16
C ASN A 301 -13.64 2.57 7.88
N TYR A 302 -13.02 2.62 6.69
CA TYR A 302 -12.04 1.67 6.20
C TYR A 302 -12.58 0.26 5.94
N ASP A 303 -13.89 0.11 5.69
CA ASP A 303 -14.44 -1.11 5.12
C ASP A 303 -14.05 -1.21 3.62
N ILE A 304 -13.09 -2.08 3.32
CA ILE A 304 -12.59 -2.30 1.96
C ILE A 304 -13.69 -2.79 1.01
N MET A 305 -14.71 -3.50 1.50
CA MET A 305 -15.80 -4.02 0.67
C MET A 305 -16.67 -2.90 0.14
N GLN A 306 -16.85 -1.85 0.93
CA GLN A 306 -17.67 -0.70 0.60
C GLN A 306 -16.90 0.41 -0.13
N SER A 307 -15.63 0.18 -0.47
CA SER A 307 -14.77 1.15 -1.16
C SER A 307 -14.33 0.73 -2.56
N LEU A 308 -14.60 -0.50 -2.97
CA LEU A 308 -14.17 -1.05 -4.25
C LEU A 308 -15.23 -0.86 -5.34
N ILE A 309 -14.75 -0.51 -6.53
CA ILE A 309 -15.54 -0.51 -7.77
C ILE A 309 -14.81 -1.31 -8.85
N ARG A 310 -15.58 -1.75 -9.85
CA ARG A 310 -15.06 -2.41 -11.05
C ARG A 310 -15.72 -1.81 -12.29
N VAL A 311 -14.99 -1.78 -13.41
CA VAL A 311 -15.57 -1.49 -14.73
C VAL A 311 -16.29 -2.75 -15.24
N THR A 312 -17.58 -2.63 -15.55
CA THR A 312 -18.45 -3.76 -15.94
C THR A 312 -18.83 -3.74 -17.41
N SER A 313 -18.63 -2.64 -18.11
CA SER A 313 -18.82 -2.58 -19.55
C SER A 313 -17.80 -1.62 -20.18
N LEU A 314 -17.53 -1.83 -21.47
CA LEU A 314 -16.69 -0.95 -22.27
C LEU A 314 -17.58 -0.22 -23.28
N LYS A 315 -17.32 1.07 -23.49
CA LYS A 315 -17.81 1.77 -24.67
C LYS A 315 -16.97 1.30 -25.85
N GLN A 316 -17.58 0.54 -26.75
CA GLN A 316 -16.95 0.20 -28.02
C GLN A 316 -16.78 1.48 -28.83
N GLY A 317 -15.53 1.87 -29.04
CA GLY A 317 -15.22 2.74 -30.16
C GLY A 317 -15.21 1.93 -31.47
N THR A 318 -15.24 2.59 -32.62
CA THR A 318 -15.05 1.94 -33.92
C THR A 318 -13.74 1.15 -33.96
N ALA A 319 -13.65 0.09 -34.78
CA ALA A 319 -12.45 -0.74 -34.89
C ALA A 319 -11.18 0.12 -35.05
N GLY A 320 -10.21 -0.04 -34.14
CA GLY A 320 -8.98 0.75 -34.09
C GLY A 320 -9.01 1.99 -33.18
N THR A 321 -10.10 2.25 -32.45
CA THR A 321 -10.17 3.36 -31.48
C THR A 321 -10.04 2.92 -30.03
N MET A 322 -9.64 3.87 -29.18
CA MET A 322 -9.38 3.68 -27.75
C MET A 322 -10.65 3.18 -27.01
N ARG A 323 -10.52 2.09 -26.25
CA ARG A 323 -11.58 1.54 -25.39
C ARG A 323 -11.77 2.46 -24.19
N LEU A 324 -13.00 2.89 -23.92
CA LEU A 324 -13.35 3.71 -22.76
C LEU A 324 -14.19 2.91 -21.76
N PRO A 325 -14.05 3.15 -20.44
CA PRO A 325 -14.94 2.55 -19.45
C PRO A 325 -16.39 3.01 -19.70
N GLY A 326 -17.31 2.05 -19.77
CA GLY A 326 -18.73 2.27 -20.05
C GLY A 326 -19.55 2.43 -18.79
N SER A 327 -19.68 1.37 -18.02
CA SER A 327 -20.36 1.33 -16.72
C SER A 327 -19.46 0.81 -15.62
N VAL A 328 -19.72 1.25 -14.39
CA VAL A 328 -19.04 0.80 -13.18
C VAL A 328 -20.05 0.23 -12.21
N SER A 329 -19.66 -0.81 -11.47
CA SER A 329 -20.44 -1.36 -10.37
C SER A 329 -19.65 -1.31 -9.07
N SER A 330 -20.36 -1.12 -7.96
CA SER A 330 -19.80 -1.38 -6.64
C SER A 330 -19.69 -2.89 -6.45
N GLN A 331 -18.71 -3.30 -5.66
CA GLN A 331 -18.52 -4.72 -5.39
C GLN A 331 -19.16 -5.11 -4.07
N LEU A 332 -20.17 -5.99 -4.12
CA LEU A 332 -20.80 -6.57 -2.93
C LEU A 332 -20.04 -7.78 -2.36
N ALA A 333 -19.14 -8.36 -3.13
CA ALA A 333 -18.34 -9.53 -2.74
C ALA A 333 -16.96 -9.46 -3.39
N TYR A 334 -16.02 -8.74 -2.78
CA TYR A 334 -14.62 -9.09 -2.97
C TYR A 334 -14.49 -10.53 -2.48
N ARG A 335 -14.21 -11.46 -3.40
CA ARG A 335 -14.43 -12.92 -3.22
C ARG A 335 -13.77 -13.53 -1.96
N PHE A 336 -12.98 -12.77 -1.20
CA PHE A 336 -12.26 -13.20 -0.01
C PHE A 336 -12.85 -12.73 1.32
N PHE A 337 -13.97 -12.01 1.32
CA PHE A 337 -14.62 -11.51 2.54
C PHE A 337 -16.07 -11.94 2.64
#